data_AF-A0A2T6CM23-F1
#
_entry.id   AF-A0A2T6CM23-F1
#
_cell.length_a   1.000
_cell.length_b   1.000
_cell.length_c   1.000
_cell.angle_alpha   90.00
_cell.angle_beta   90.00
_cell.angle_gamma   90.00
#
_symmetry.space_group_name_H-M   'P 1'
#
loop_
_entity.id
_entity.type
_entity.pdbx_description
1 polymer ?
#
loop_
_entity_poly.entity_id
_entity_poly.type
_entity_poly.pdbx_seq_one_letter_code
_entity_poly.pdbx_strand_id
1 'polypeptide(L)'
;MKAALLLTLVVVAGCAFAHLHLQRANARLTHALAERRATDAATASVSVDNAHWKQYLATAAIDRRRADAELEHEITSARLQVARLEADAETQAAAKREHDQARTLRLRANRDFTAGPVLVANCGNVGLSTPLNALETLVWSGQHADTSLERMISVSGPARERLENLIATLPAATREQYPTPESLAALFVADAVTNIAAVQVLTQITVGPKNVVLEISHLGGKSFDLPLVQTADGWKVWVEHASAAKKIAQRLLGPTRPATPPASSKP
;
A
#
# COMPACT_ATOMS: atom_id res chain seq x y z
N MET A 1 66.25 -103.39 47.89
CA MET A 1 66.33 -102.19 47.03
C MET A 1 65.00 -101.79 46.35
N LYS A 2 64.14 -102.71 45.90
CA LYS A 2 62.91 -102.37 45.14
C LYS A 2 61.78 -101.66 45.95
N ALA A 3 61.59 -101.95 47.24
CA ALA A 3 60.50 -101.38 48.05
C ALA A 3 60.68 -99.89 48.40
N ALA A 4 61.91 -99.44 48.66
CA ALA A 4 62.22 -98.03 48.90
C ALA A 4 61.96 -97.14 47.67
N LEU A 5 62.05 -97.72 46.47
CA LEU A 5 61.84 -97.04 45.19
C LEU A 5 60.35 -96.84 44.87
N LEU A 6 59.46 -97.69 45.39
CA LEU A 6 58.01 -97.57 45.26
C LEU A 6 57.45 -96.47 46.18
N LEU A 7 57.93 -96.38 47.41
CA LEU A 7 57.49 -95.39 48.38
C LEU A 7 57.84 -93.96 47.92
N THR A 8 59.05 -93.76 47.38
CA THR A 8 59.46 -92.46 46.83
C THR A 8 58.63 -92.07 45.61
N LEU A 9 58.26 -93.03 44.77
CA LEU A 9 57.44 -92.78 43.57
C LEU A 9 56.00 -92.35 43.94
N VAL A 10 55.41 -92.94 44.99
CA VAL A 10 54.08 -92.53 45.51
C VAL A 10 54.12 -91.14 46.12
N VAL A 11 55.16 -90.80 46.89
CA VAL A 11 55.32 -89.46 47.47
C VAL A 11 55.51 -88.41 46.38
N VAL A 12 56.34 -88.69 45.36
CA VAL A 12 56.55 -87.80 44.22
C VAL A 12 55.27 -87.62 43.40
N ALA A 13 54.50 -88.70 43.16
CA ALA A 13 53.22 -88.64 42.47
C ALA A 13 52.16 -87.85 43.26
N GLY A 14 52.11 -88.02 44.58
CA GLY A 14 51.23 -87.25 45.47
C GLY A 14 51.59 -85.76 45.49
N CYS A 15 52.88 -85.43 45.57
CA CYS A 15 53.35 -84.05 45.47
C CYS A 15 53.05 -83.43 44.10
N ALA A 16 53.22 -84.17 43.00
CA ALA A 16 52.88 -83.72 41.66
C ALA A 16 51.37 -83.48 41.50
N PHE A 17 50.53 -84.37 42.05
CA PHE A 17 49.08 -84.21 42.04
C PHE A 17 48.63 -83.00 42.87
N ALA A 18 49.17 -82.83 44.08
CA ALA A 18 48.90 -81.68 44.93
C ALA A 18 49.34 -80.38 44.27
N HIS A 19 50.51 -80.37 43.61
CA HIS A 19 50.99 -79.23 42.85
C HIS A 19 50.07 -78.89 41.68
N LEU A 20 49.63 -79.88 40.89
CA LEU A 20 48.69 -79.69 39.78
C LEU A 20 47.32 -79.17 40.29
N HIS A 21 46.83 -79.69 41.42
CA HIS A 21 45.60 -79.24 42.03
C HIS A 21 45.70 -77.79 42.54
N LEU A 22 46.81 -77.44 43.21
CA LEU A 22 47.10 -76.07 43.62
C LEU A 22 47.24 -75.13 42.43
N GLN A 23 47.91 -75.54 41.36
CA GLN A 23 48.00 -74.76 40.12
C GLN A 23 46.62 -74.51 39.51
N ARG A 24 45.76 -75.53 39.42
CA ARG A 24 44.38 -75.39 38.91
C ARG A 24 43.53 -74.50 39.82
N ALA A 25 43.65 -74.63 41.14
CA ALA A 25 42.92 -73.79 42.09
C ALA A 25 43.38 -72.33 42.00
N ASN A 26 44.70 -72.09 41.89
CA ASN A 26 45.25 -70.76 41.71
C ASN A 26 44.83 -70.15 40.36
N ALA A 27 44.82 -70.95 39.28
CA ALA A 27 44.30 -70.52 37.98
C ALA A 27 42.81 -70.15 38.03
N ARG A 28 41.98 -70.89 38.77
CA ARG A 28 40.56 -70.55 38.98
C ARG A 28 40.38 -69.30 39.81
N LEU A 29 41.14 -69.13 40.88
CA LEU A 29 41.07 -67.94 41.75
C LEU A 29 41.55 -66.70 41.01
N THR A 30 42.63 -66.80 40.23
CA THR A 30 43.09 -65.69 39.39
C THR A 30 42.07 -65.32 38.33
N HIS A 31 41.41 -66.29 37.70
CA HIS A 31 40.29 -66.04 36.78
C HIS A 31 39.11 -65.36 37.49
N ALA A 32 38.67 -65.88 38.63
CA ALA A 32 37.56 -65.30 39.40
C ALA A 32 37.87 -63.88 39.90
N LEU A 33 39.11 -63.61 40.32
CA LEU A 33 39.55 -62.26 40.68
C LEU A 33 39.61 -61.32 39.47
N ALA A 34 40.05 -61.82 38.32
CA ALA A 34 40.06 -61.04 37.07
C ALA A 34 38.63 -60.69 36.64
N GLU A 35 37.70 -61.65 36.69
CA GLU A 35 36.29 -61.45 36.38
C GLU A 35 35.64 -60.45 37.34
N ARG A 36 35.87 -60.60 38.65
CA ARG A 36 35.33 -59.65 39.65
C ARG A 36 35.90 -58.24 39.48
N ARG A 37 37.19 -58.11 39.16
CA ARG A 37 37.79 -56.81 38.83
C ARG A 37 37.18 -56.20 37.56
N ALA A 38 36.87 -57.04 36.56
CA ALA A 38 36.19 -56.58 35.34
C ALA A 38 34.75 -56.11 35.64
N THR A 39 34.00 -56.81 36.49
CA THR A 39 32.66 -56.36 36.91
C THR A 39 32.71 -55.09 37.75
N ASP A 40 33.68 -54.99 38.67
CA ASP A 40 33.86 -53.79 39.51
C ASP A 40 34.26 -52.59 38.63
N ALA A 41 35.13 -52.80 37.63
CA ALA A 41 35.49 -51.76 36.66
C ALA A 41 34.29 -51.33 35.79
N ALA A 42 33.46 -52.29 35.32
CA ALA A 42 32.27 -52.00 34.54
C ALA A 42 31.24 -51.19 35.35
N THR A 43 30.97 -51.59 36.60
CA THR A 43 30.07 -50.86 37.49
C THR A 43 30.59 -49.47 37.86
N ALA A 44 31.90 -49.32 38.05
CA ALA A 44 32.53 -48.02 38.24
C ALA A 44 32.38 -47.12 37.00
N SER A 45 32.55 -47.65 35.79
CA SER A 45 32.32 -46.90 34.54
C SER A 45 30.88 -46.40 34.45
N VAL A 46 29.90 -47.29 34.70
CA VAL A 46 28.47 -46.94 34.64
C VAL A 46 28.11 -45.89 35.69
N SER A 47 28.73 -45.90 36.87
CA SER A 47 28.46 -44.89 37.90
C SER A 47 29.01 -43.52 37.51
N VAL A 48 30.18 -43.46 36.87
CA VAL A 48 30.76 -42.23 36.30
C VAL A 48 29.88 -41.70 35.16
N ASP A 49 29.45 -42.56 34.24
CA ASP A 49 28.58 -42.16 33.13
C ASP A 49 27.23 -41.62 33.65
N ASN A 50 26.63 -42.30 34.64
CA ASN A 50 25.41 -41.83 35.30
C ASN A 50 25.62 -40.47 36.00
N ALA A 51 26.79 -40.22 36.59
CA ALA A 51 27.10 -38.93 37.18
C ALA A 51 27.20 -37.83 36.11
N HIS A 52 27.85 -38.13 34.97
CA HIS A 52 27.91 -37.21 33.83
C HIS A 52 26.52 -36.92 33.26
N TRP A 53 25.67 -37.93 33.06
CA TRP A 53 24.29 -37.75 32.59
C TRP A 53 23.46 -36.90 33.54
N LYS A 54 23.58 -37.11 34.85
CA LYS A 54 22.92 -36.27 35.86
C LYS A 54 23.39 -34.81 35.76
N GLN A 55 24.69 -34.58 35.54
CA GLN A 55 25.23 -33.25 35.36
C GLN A 55 24.70 -32.60 34.07
N TYR A 56 24.68 -33.32 32.95
CA TYR A 56 24.12 -32.81 31.69
C TYR A 56 22.63 -32.45 31.81
N LEU A 57 21.83 -33.29 32.47
CA LEU A 57 20.42 -33.00 32.72
C LEU A 57 20.22 -31.77 33.61
N ALA A 58 21.07 -31.59 34.63
CA ALA A 58 21.03 -30.41 35.49
C ALA A 58 21.37 -29.13 34.72
N THR A 59 22.40 -29.15 33.87
CA THR A 59 22.78 -28.03 33.01
C THR A 59 21.66 -27.71 32.01
N ALA A 60 21.13 -28.72 31.31
CA ALA A 60 20.03 -28.54 30.36
C ALA A 60 18.77 -27.96 31.02
N ALA A 61 18.48 -28.33 32.27
CA ALA A 61 17.35 -27.76 33.01
C ALA A 61 17.57 -26.28 33.37
N ILE A 62 18.80 -25.88 33.68
CA ILE A 62 19.15 -24.46 33.93
C ILE A 62 19.03 -23.66 32.64
N ASP A 63 19.60 -24.17 31.54
CA ASP A 63 19.56 -23.49 30.24
C ASP A 63 18.12 -23.33 29.74
N ARG A 64 17.28 -24.35 29.91
CA ARG A 64 15.85 -24.25 29.60
C ARG A 64 15.16 -23.15 30.40
N ARG A 65 15.38 -23.07 31.72
CA ARG A 65 14.79 -22.00 32.54
C ARG A 65 15.27 -20.61 32.14
N ARG A 66 16.53 -20.47 31.71
CA ARG A 66 17.07 -19.21 31.20
C ARG A 66 16.40 -18.82 29.88
N ALA A 67 16.28 -19.76 28.95
CA ALA A 67 15.59 -19.54 27.68
C ALA A 67 14.10 -19.18 27.89
N ASP A 68 13.41 -19.87 28.80
CA ASP A 68 12.01 -19.57 29.12
C ASP A 68 11.87 -18.15 29.71
N ALA A 69 12.75 -17.75 30.63
CA ALA A 69 12.75 -16.41 31.22
C ALA A 69 13.08 -15.31 30.20
N GLU A 70 14.01 -15.56 29.29
CA GLU A 70 14.35 -14.65 28.19
C GLU A 70 13.16 -14.46 27.24
N LEU A 71 12.50 -15.55 26.86
CA LEU A 71 11.32 -15.52 26.00
C LEU A 71 10.14 -14.80 26.67
N GLU A 72 9.92 -14.99 27.97
CA GLU A 72 8.90 -14.23 28.73
C GLU A 72 9.21 -12.74 28.76
N HIS A 73 10.49 -12.38 28.91
CA HIS A 73 10.93 -10.99 28.87
C HIS A 73 10.70 -10.37 27.48
N GLU A 74 11.08 -11.07 26.41
CA GLU A 74 10.87 -10.63 25.04
C GLU A 74 9.38 -10.45 24.72
N ILE A 75 8.53 -11.43 25.06
CA ILE A 75 7.08 -11.32 24.84
C ILE A 75 6.50 -10.13 25.59
N THR A 76 6.92 -9.90 26.84
CA THR A 76 6.46 -8.76 27.63
C THR A 76 6.90 -7.44 26.99
N SER A 77 8.15 -7.35 26.55
CA SER A 77 8.68 -6.17 25.87
C SER A 77 7.96 -5.88 24.55
N ALA A 78 7.68 -6.92 23.75
CA ALA A 78 6.97 -6.81 22.49
C ALA A 78 5.53 -6.35 22.70
N ARG A 79 4.84 -6.89 23.71
CA ARG A 79 3.49 -6.44 24.07
C ARG A 79 3.45 -4.96 24.47
N LEU A 80 4.43 -4.49 25.23
CA LEU A 80 4.54 -3.09 25.59
C LEU A 80 4.82 -2.18 24.38
N GLN A 81 5.64 -2.64 23.43
CA GLN A 81 5.90 -1.91 22.19
C GLN A 81 4.63 -1.82 21.32
N VAL A 82 3.90 -2.93 21.15
CA VAL A 82 2.64 -2.95 20.41
C VAL A 82 1.63 -1.99 21.04
N ALA A 83 1.44 -2.06 22.36
CA ALA A 83 0.51 -1.18 23.06
C ALA A 83 0.86 0.32 22.89
N ARG A 84 2.16 0.67 22.86
CA ARG A 84 2.60 2.04 22.59
C ARG A 84 2.31 2.48 21.16
N LEU A 85 2.62 1.62 20.19
CA LEU A 85 2.36 1.92 18.78
C LEU A 85 0.86 2.06 18.49
N GLU A 86 0.02 1.24 19.13
CA GLU A 86 -1.43 1.36 19.04
C GLU A 86 -1.92 2.69 19.63
N ALA A 87 -1.45 3.08 20.82
CA ALA A 87 -1.81 4.36 21.43
C ALA A 87 -1.35 5.58 20.59
N ASP A 88 -0.16 5.51 20.01
CA ASP A 88 0.36 6.55 19.12
C ASP A 88 -0.47 6.63 17.82
N ALA A 89 -0.80 5.49 17.23
CA ALA A 89 -1.64 5.40 16.03
C ALA A 89 -3.05 5.96 16.28
N GLU A 90 -3.66 5.65 17.43
CA GLU A 90 -4.96 6.20 17.82
C GLU A 90 -4.91 7.73 17.98
N THR A 91 -3.85 8.24 18.61
CA THR A 91 -3.63 9.68 18.81
C THR A 91 -3.46 10.39 17.47
N GLN A 92 -2.64 9.84 16.57
CA GLN A 92 -2.46 10.38 15.21
C GLN A 92 -3.75 10.32 14.41
N ALA A 93 -4.51 9.24 14.50
CA ALA A 93 -5.80 9.10 13.83
C ALA A 93 -6.84 10.10 14.38
N ALA A 94 -6.85 10.37 15.68
CA ALA A 94 -7.69 11.39 16.29
C ALA A 94 -7.30 12.80 15.80
N ALA A 95 -6.03 13.16 15.86
CA ALA A 95 -5.52 14.44 15.38
C ALA A 95 -5.80 14.67 13.89
N LYS A 96 -5.62 13.63 13.07
CA LYS A 96 -5.96 13.69 11.63
C LYS A 96 -7.46 13.93 11.42
N ARG A 97 -8.34 13.22 12.15
CA ARG A 97 -9.79 13.43 12.08
C ARG A 97 -10.19 14.84 12.46
N GLU A 98 -9.62 15.39 13.54
CA GLU A 98 -9.87 16.76 13.97
C GLU A 98 -9.41 17.77 12.92
N HIS A 99 -8.22 17.60 12.37
CA HIS A 99 -7.70 18.45 11.30
C HIS A 99 -8.59 18.41 10.03
N ASP A 100 -9.02 17.22 9.62
CA ASP A 100 -9.88 17.04 8.46
C ASP A 100 -11.29 17.63 8.69
N GLN A 101 -11.82 17.53 9.90
CA GLN A 101 -13.07 18.20 10.29
C GLN A 101 -12.92 19.73 10.27
N ALA A 102 -11.87 20.27 10.88
CA ALA A 102 -11.59 21.71 10.88
C ALA A 102 -11.41 22.24 9.45
N ARG A 103 -10.71 21.50 8.59
CA ARG A 103 -10.57 21.81 7.17
C ARG A 103 -11.93 21.82 6.47
N THR A 104 -12.77 20.82 6.71
CA THR A 104 -14.11 20.74 6.13
C THR A 104 -14.99 21.91 6.58
N LEU A 105 -14.93 22.31 7.86
CA LEU A 105 -15.67 23.47 8.36
C LEU A 105 -15.19 24.78 7.74
N ARG A 106 -13.87 24.96 7.59
CA ARG A 106 -13.30 26.13 6.89
C ARG A 106 -13.74 26.18 5.43
N LEU A 107 -13.69 25.05 4.75
CA LEU A 107 -14.14 24.93 3.36
C LEU A 107 -15.64 25.21 3.21
N ARG A 108 -16.47 24.79 4.17
CA ARG A 108 -17.91 25.09 4.21
C ARG A 108 -18.22 26.56 4.48
N ALA A 109 -17.41 27.24 5.28
CA ALA A 109 -17.57 28.67 5.56
C ALA A 109 -17.01 29.55 4.43
N ASN A 110 -16.00 29.06 3.69
CA ASN A 110 -15.37 29.82 2.61
C ASN A 110 -16.26 29.88 1.36
N ARG A 111 -16.49 31.10 0.88
CA ARG A 111 -17.11 31.40 -0.42
C ARG A 111 -16.22 32.24 -1.33
N ASP A 112 -15.04 32.63 -0.86
CA ASP A 112 -14.11 33.45 -1.62
C ASP A 112 -13.07 32.55 -2.30
N PHE A 113 -13.14 32.48 -3.64
CA PHE A 113 -12.23 31.71 -4.48
C PHE A 113 -10.78 32.18 -4.41
N THR A 114 -10.55 33.43 -4.00
CA THR A 114 -9.21 34.02 -3.91
C THR A 114 -8.56 33.81 -2.54
N ALA A 115 -9.37 33.71 -1.47
CA ALA A 115 -8.89 33.44 -0.12
C ALA A 115 -8.52 31.96 0.13
N GLY A 116 -8.97 31.05 -0.73
CA GLY A 116 -8.66 29.63 -0.66
C GLY A 116 -9.61 28.76 -1.47
N PRO A 117 -9.47 27.42 -1.40
CA PRO A 117 -10.41 26.52 -2.05
C PRO A 117 -11.83 26.71 -1.50
N VAL A 118 -12.80 26.77 -2.41
CA VAL A 118 -14.23 26.86 -2.15
C VAL A 118 -14.87 25.55 -2.57
N LEU A 119 -15.71 24.96 -1.71
CA LEU A 119 -16.47 23.77 -2.09
C LEU A 119 -17.41 24.11 -3.23
N VAL A 120 -17.46 23.24 -4.23
CA VAL A 120 -18.33 23.42 -5.38
C VAL A 120 -19.81 23.48 -4.93
N ALA A 121 -20.17 22.73 -3.89
CA ALA A 121 -21.48 22.76 -3.24
C ALA A 121 -21.85 24.10 -2.55
N ASN A 122 -20.87 24.98 -2.30
CA ASN A 122 -21.11 26.32 -1.74
C ASN A 122 -21.34 27.39 -2.82
N CYS A 123 -21.06 27.07 -4.09
CA CYS A 123 -21.23 28.01 -5.19
C CYS A 123 -22.72 28.28 -5.39
N GLY A 124 -23.08 29.52 -5.70
CA GLY A 124 -24.44 29.92 -6.05
C GLY A 124 -24.55 30.50 -7.46
N ASN A 125 -25.80 30.65 -7.92
CA ASN A 125 -26.08 31.49 -9.08
C ASN A 125 -26.02 32.98 -8.68
N VAL A 126 -24.85 33.59 -8.88
CA VAL A 126 -24.57 35.00 -8.53
C VAL A 126 -24.51 35.91 -9.76
N GLY A 127 -24.86 35.37 -10.93
CA GLY A 127 -24.92 36.09 -12.21
C GLY A 127 -23.56 36.24 -12.90
N LEU A 128 -23.52 37.10 -13.93
CA LEU A 128 -22.40 37.20 -14.88
C LEU A 128 -21.70 38.57 -14.88
N SER A 129 -21.87 39.36 -13.80
CA SER A 129 -21.42 40.76 -13.76
C SER A 129 -19.90 40.91 -13.63
N THR A 130 -19.21 39.95 -13.01
CA THR A 130 -17.75 39.92 -12.85
C THR A 130 -17.20 38.56 -13.29
N PRO A 131 -15.89 38.43 -13.59
CA PRO A 131 -15.28 37.15 -13.92
C PRO A 131 -15.47 36.09 -12.82
N LEU A 132 -15.35 36.49 -11.55
CA LEU A 132 -15.54 35.58 -10.41
C LEU A 132 -17.01 35.16 -10.25
N ASN A 133 -17.96 36.07 -10.42
CA ASN A 133 -19.39 35.74 -10.37
C ASN A 133 -19.77 34.77 -11.50
N ALA A 134 -19.22 34.98 -12.69
CA ALA A 134 -19.41 34.08 -13.82
C ALA A 134 -18.80 32.70 -13.55
N LEU A 135 -17.61 32.62 -12.94
CA LEU A 135 -17.03 31.34 -12.52
C LEU A 135 -17.93 30.63 -11.50
N GLU A 136 -18.37 31.33 -10.44
CA GLU A 136 -19.22 30.74 -9.41
C GLU A 136 -20.54 30.20 -10.01
N THR A 137 -21.18 31.00 -10.85
CA THR A 137 -22.41 30.62 -11.54
C THR A 137 -22.18 29.46 -12.52
N LEU A 138 -21.01 29.37 -13.17
CA LEU A 138 -20.65 28.28 -14.09
C LEU A 138 -20.56 26.97 -13.33
N VAL A 139 -19.84 27.00 -12.21
CA VAL A 139 -19.61 25.86 -11.33
C VAL A 139 -20.94 25.38 -10.73
N TRP A 140 -21.77 26.32 -10.24
CA TRP A 140 -23.12 26.02 -9.75
C TRP A 140 -24.00 25.39 -10.85
N SER A 141 -24.03 25.98 -12.05
CA SER A 141 -24.87 25.49 -13.16
C SER A 141 -24.44 24.10 -13.62
N GLY A 142 -23.13 23.84 -13.69
CA GLY A 142 -22.58 22.54 -14.03
C GLY A 142 -22.97 21.45 -13.03
N GLN A 143 -22.99 21.74 -11.72
CA GLN A 143 -23.42 20.78 -10.70
C GLN A 143 -24.92 20.46 -10.76
N HIS A 144 -25.76 21.42 -11.11
CA HIS A 144 -27.21 21.26 -11.09
C HIS A 144 -27.77 20.84 -12.46
N ALA A 145 -26.91 20.61 -13.45
CA ALA A 145 -27.29 20.38 -14.84
C ALA A 145 -28.27 21.48 -15.35
N ASP A 146 -28.04 22.72 -14.94
CA ASP A 146 -28.92 23.83 -15.26
C ASP A 146 -28.77 24.24 -16.74
N THR A 147 -29.90 24.41 -17.42
CA THR A 147 -29.93 24.77 -18.85
C THR A 147 -29.28 26.12 -19.17
N SER A 148 -29.11 27.00 -18.17
CA SER A 148 -28.41 28.27 -18.35
C SER A 148 -26.92 28.13 -18.66
N LEU A 149 -26.32 26.95 -18.44
CA LEU A 149 -24.91 26.68 -18.70
C LEU A 149 -24.50 26.99 -20.15
N GLU A 150 -25.38 26.73 -21.12
CA GLU A 150 -25.11 27.06 -22.53
C GLU A 150 -24.94 28.57 -22.76
N ARG A 151 -25.67 29.41 -22.01
CA ARG A 151 -25.63 30.87 -22.14
C ARG A 151 -24.35 31.46 -21.55
N MET A 152 -23.65 30.68 -20.74
CA MET A 152 -22.39 31.05 -20.11
C MET A 152 -21.17 30.76 -20.98
N ILE A 153 -21.36 30.12 -22.14
CA ILE A 153 -20.29 29.73 -23.04
C ILE A 153 -20.39 30.58 -24.31
N SER A 154 -19.24 31.10 -24.73
CA SER A 154 -19.07 31.80 -26.00
C SER A 154 -18.09 31.01 -26.85
N VAL A 155 -18.59 30.37 -27.90
CA VAL A 155 -17.75 29.65 -28.87
C VAL A 155 -17.48 30.58 -30.05
N SER A 156 -16.22 30.73 -30.44
CA SER A 156 -15.87 31.57 -31.60
C SER A 156 -14.70 31.00 -32.41
N GLY A 157 -14.49 31.58 -33.59
CA GLY A 157 -13.35 31.27 -34.44
C GLY A 157 -13.30 29.79 -34.86
N PRO A 158 -12.10 29.18 -34.94
CA PRO A 158 -11.93 27.81 -35.42
C PRO A 158 -12.61 26.73 -34.56
N ALA A 159 -12.88 27.02 -33.27
CA ALA A 159 -13.62 26.09 -32.42
C ALA A 159 -15.09 25.97 -32.83
N ARG A 160 -15.72 27.08 -33.25
CA ARG A 160 -17.11 27.09 -33.72
C ARG A 160 -17.29 26.20 -34.94
N GLU A 161 -16.50 26.42 -35.99
CA GLU A 161 -16.55 25.62 -37.22
C GLU A 161 -16.38 24.11 -36.95
N ARG A 162 -15.49 23.75 -36.02
CA ARG A 162 -15.29 22.34 -35.65
C ARG A 162 -16.47 21.75 -34.90
N LEU A 163 -17.07 22.50 -33.99
CA LEU A 163 -18.25 22.02 -33.25
C LEU A 163 -19.48 21.95 -34.15
N GLU A 164 -19.67 22.89 -35.08
CA GLU A 164 -20.74 22.82 -36.09
C GLU A 164 -20.59 21.59 -36.99
N ASN A 165 -19.38 21.33 -37.47
CA ASN A 165 -19.08 20.11 -38.25
C ASN A 165 -19.33 18.85 -37.41
N LEU A 166 -18.93 18.84 -36.14
CA LEU A 166 -19.21 17.71 -35.24
C LEU A 166 -20.70 17.50 -35.07
N ILE A 167 -21.47 18.56 -34.80
CA ILE A 167 -22.94 18.51 -34.68
C ILE A 167 -23.53 17.91 -35.95
N ALA A 168 -23.10 18.32 -37.14
CA ALA A 168 -23.60 17.78 -38.40
C ALA A 168 -23.38 16.26 -38.58
N THR A 169 -22.36 15.69 -37.93
CA THR A 169 -22.09 14.25 -37.95
C THR A 169 -22.88 13.44 -36.91
N LEU A 170 -23.52 14.09 -35.94
CA LEU A 170 -24.28 13.41 -34.89
C LEU A 170 -25.63 12.86 -35.40
N PRO A 171 -26.15 11.77 -34.80
CA PRO A 171 -27.50 11.28 -35.08
C PRO A 171 -28.57 12.36 -34.90
N ALA A 172 -29.67 12.29 -35.67
CA ALA A 172 -30.75 13.29 -35.64
C ALA A 172 -31.27 13.56 -34.22
N ALA A 173 -31.52 12.51 -33.42
CA ALA A 173 -31.97 12.65 -32.04
C ALA A 173 -30.98 13.42 -31.15
N THR A 174 -29.67 13.26 -31.35
CA THR A 174 -28.65 13.99 -30.56
C THR A 174 -28.50 15.43 -31.04
N ARG A 175 -28.63 15.68 -32.35
CA ARG A 175 -28.63 17.06 -32.90
C ARG A 175 -29.82 17.88 -32.39
N GLU A 176 -30.98 17.27 -32.21
CA GLU A 176 -32.15 17.92 -31.63
C GLU A 176 -31.91 18.33 -30.17
N GLN A 177 -31.17 17.51 -29.40
CA GLN A 177 -30.82 17.82 -28.01
C GLN A 177 -29.72 18.88 -27.88
N TYR A 178 -28.78 18.92 -28.81
CA TYR A 178 -27.63 19.83 -28.82
C TYR A 178 -27.52 20.59 -30.15
N PRO A 179 -28.45 21.53 -30.41
CA PRO A 179 -28.56 22.17 -31.72
C PRO A 179 -27.46 23.21 -31.98
N THR A 180 -26.77 23.68 -30.94
CA THR A 180 -25.78 24.77 -31.04
C THR A 180 -24.38 24.33 -30.55
N PRO A 181 -23.30 24.91 -31.10
CA PRO A 181 -21.94 24.70 -30.59
C PRO A 181 -21.81 24.93 -29.08
N GLU A 182 -22.50 25.95 -28.56
CA GLU A 182 -22.54 26.32 -27.15
C GLU A 182 -23.20 25.22 -26.30
N SER A 183 -24.34 24.66 -26.76
CA SER A 183 -25.02 23.55 -26.07
C SER A 183 -24.13 22.30 -26.00
N LEU A 184 -23.39 22.01 -27.08
CA LEU A 184 -22.46 20.88 -27.09
C LEU A 184 -21.27 21.14 -26.17
N ALA A 185 -20.71 22.35 -26.17
CA ALA A 185 -19.63 22.73 -25.26
C ALA A 185 -20.07 22.69 -23.78
N ALA A 186 -21.31 23.06 -23.47
CA ALA A 186 -21.88 23.02 -22.13
C ALA A 186 -21.85 21.62 -21.53
N LEU A 187 -22.13 20.59 -22.34
CA LEU A 187 -22.04 19.19 -21.90
C LEU A 187 -20.64 18.85 -21.36
N PHE A 188 -19.58 19.35 -21.99
CA PHE A 188 -18.21 19.09 -21.53
C PHE A 188 -17.83 19.87 -20.30
N VAL A 189 -18.30 21.10 -20.21
CA VAL A 189 -18.10 21.89 -18.99
C VAL A 189 -18.82 21.23 -17.82
N ALA A 190 -20.05 20.74 -18.02
CA ALA A 190 -20.78 19.99 -17.00
C ALA A 190 -19.99 18.75 -16.55
N ASP A 191 -19.53 17.91 -17.48
CA ASP A 191 -18.70 16.73 -17.17
C ASP A 191 -17.40 17.09 -16.43
N ALA A 192 -16.74 18.18 -16.85
CA ALA A 192 -15.53 18.65 -16.18
C ALA A 192 -15.80 19.13 -14.74
N VAL A 193 -16.91 19.83 -14.51
CA VAL A 193 -17.29 20.38 -13.20
C VAL A 193 -17.80 19.29 -12.25
N THR A 194 -18.50 18.27 -12.76
CA THR A 194 -19.12 17.22 -11.92
C THR A 194 -18.09 16.42 -11.11
N ASN A 195 -16.84 16.35 -11.59
CA ASN A 195 -15.76 15.61 -10.93
C ASN A 195 -14.92 16.48 -9.97
N ILE A 196 -15.29 17.75 -9.74
CA ILE A 196 -14.53 18.68 -8.92
C ILE A 196 -15.21 18.89 -7.56
N ALA A 197 -14.48 18.65 -6.47
CA ALA A 197 -14.99 18.86 -5.11
C ALA A 197 -14.82 20.30 -4.60
N ALA A 198 -13.71 20.95 -4.95
CA ALA A 198 -13.41 22.33 -4.58
C ALA A 198 -12.57 23.03 -5.65
N VAL A 199 -12.75 24.35 -5.77
CA VAL A 199 -12.12 25.22 -6.76
C VAL A 199 -11.46 26.40 -6.06
N GLN A 200 -10.28 26.81 -6.52
CA GLN A 200 -9.56 28.00 -6.09
C GLN A 200 -9.10 28.79 -7.31
N VAL A 201 -9.21 30.11 -7.26
CA VAL A 201 -8.59 31.00 -8.23
C VAL A 201 -7.21 31.39 -7.70
N LEU A 202 -6.16 31.00 -8.41
CA LEU A 202 -4.78 31.30 -8.04
C LEU A 202 -4.40 32.71 -8.50
N THR A 203 -4.68 33.00 -9.77
CA THR A 203 -4.37 34.29 -10.39
C THR A 203 -5.47 34.70 -11.36
N GLN A 204 -5.63 36.02 -11.52
CA GLN A 204 -6.48 36.62 -12.53
C GLN A 204 -5.62 37.51 -13.42
N ILE A 205 -5.49 37.14 -14.70
CA ILE A 205 -4.67 37.83 -15.68
C ILE A 205 -5.58 38.57 -16.66
N THR A 206 -5.51 39.89 -16.66
CA THR A 206 -6.23 40.73 -17.64
C THR A 206 -5.43 40.79 -18.94
N VAL A 207 -5.92 40.13 -19.98
CA VAL A 207 -5.27 40.11 -21.32
C VAL A 207 -5.71 41.30 -22.17
N GLY A 208 -6.94 41.79 -21.94
CA GLY A 208 -7.48 42.96 -22.63
C GLY A 208 -8.70 43.53 -21.90
N PRO A 209 -9.30 44.63 -22.42
CA PRO A 209 -10.37 45.33 -21.72
C PRO A 209 -11.64 44.49 -21.53
N LYS A 210 -11.81 43.43 -22.34
CA LYS A 210 -12.95 42.50 -22.28
C LYS A 210 -12.51 41.04 -22.13
N ASN A 211 -11.22 40.78 -21.87
CA ASN A 211 -10.67 39.42 -21.84
C ASN A 211 -9.86 39.20 -20.57
N VAL A 212 -10.21 38.16 -19.82
CA VAL A 212 -9.55 37.78 -18.58
C VAL A 212 -9.26 36.29 -18.63
N VAL A 213 -8.11 35.87 -18.12
CA VAL A 213 -7.79 34.46 -17.89
C VAL A 213 -7.71 34.24 -16.39
N LEU A 214 -8.47 33.27 -15.89
CA LEU A 214 -8.37 32.80 -14.52
C LEU A 214 -7.48 31.56 -14.50
N GLU A 215 -6.43 31.58 -13.70
CA GLU A 215 -5.70 30.36 -13.38
C GLU A 215 -6.42 29.68 -12.22
N ILE A 216 -6.97 28.50 -12.50
CA ILE A 216 -7.83 27.77 -11.57
C ILE A 216 -7.10 26.51 -11.10
N SER A 217 -7.12 26.28 -9.79
CA SER A 217 -6.73 25.01 -9.19
C SER A 217 -7.96 24.30 -8.61
N HIS A 218 -7.98 22.97 -8.69
CA HIS A 218 -8.98 22.15 -8.02
C HIS A 218 -8.31 21.16 -7.08
N LEU A 219 -9.06 20.76 -6.04
CA LEU A 219 -8.53 19.88 -5.00
C LEU A 219 -8.04 18.55 -5.59
N GLY A 220 -6.72 18.31 -5.53
CA GLY A 220 -6.10 17.07 -6.01
C GLY A 220 -5.69 17.05 -7.49
N GLY A 221 -5.86 18.15 -8.22
CA GLY A 221 -5.52 18.25 -9.63
C GLY A 221 -4.46 19.29 -9.99
N LYS A 222 -4.12 19.36 -11.29
CA LYS A 222 -3.26 20.42 -11.85
C LYS A 222 -4.07 21.69 -12.08
N SER A 223 -3.40 22.85 -11.99
CA SER A 223 -4.01 24.10 -12.41
C SER A 223 -4.26 24.13 -13.92
N PHE A 224 -5.26 24.91 -14.33
CA PHE A 224 -5.58 25.15 -15.72
C PHE A 224 -6.10 26.57 -15.91
N ASP A 225 -5.92 27.07 -17.13
CA ASP A 225 -6.39 28.40 -17.51
C ASP A 225 -7.84 28.34 -18.00
N LEU A 226 -8.69 29.17 -17.41
CA LEU A 226 -10.06 29.39 -17.85
C LEU A 226 -10.15 30.80 -18.47
N PRO A 227 -10.15 30.91 -19.81
CA PRO A 227 -10.38 32.19 -20.47
C PRO A 227 -11.85 32.60 -20.37
N LEU A 228 -12.08 33.88 -20.03
CA LEU A 228 -13.38 34.53 -20.03
C LEU A 228 -13.37 35.80 -20.90
N VAL A 229 -14.51 36.05 -21.53
CA VAL A 229 -14.77 37.23 -22.36
C VAL A 229 -16.02 37.97 -21.86
N GLN A 230 -15.94 39.30 -21.82
CA GLN A 230 -17.07 40.16 -21.50
C GLN A 230 -17.93 40.41 -22.74
N THR A 231 -19.18 39.95 -22.69
CA THR A 231 -20.20 40.12 -23.72
C THR A 231 -21.29 41.08 -23.27
N ALA A 232 -22.29 41.36 -24.12
CA ALA A 232 -23.46 42.15 -23.74
C ALA A 232 -24.26 41.51 -22.58
N ASP A 233 -24.26 40.17 -22.48
CA ASP A 233 -24.96 39.43 -21.44
C ASP A 233 -24.12 39.21 -20.17
N GLY A 234 -22.90 39.76 -20.13
CA GLY A 234 -21.93 39.56 -19.05
C GLY A 234 -20.73 38.69 -19.43
N TRP A 235 -19.99 38.26 -18.41
CA TRP A 235 -18.79 37.42 -18.57
C TRP A 235 -19.16 35.98 -18.91
N LYS A 236 -18.53 35.45 -19.96
CA LYS A 236 -18.74 34.08 -20.47
C LYS A 236 -17.41 33.35 -20.62
N VAL A 237 -17.42 32.04 -20.47
CA VAL A 237 -16.27 31.17 -20.78
C VAL A 237 -16.03 31.21 -22.29
N TRP A 238 -14.79 31.48 -22.66
CA TRP A 238 -14.43 31.67 -24.05
C TRP A 238 -13.77 30.41 -24.63
N VAL A 239 -14.39 29.81 -25.65
CA VAL A 239 -13.87 28.64 -26.33
C VAL A 239 -13.47 29.03 -27.75
N GLU A 240 -12.21 29.45 -27.90
CA GLU A 240 -11.66 29.81 -29.22
C GLU A 240 -10.73 28.72 -29.77
N HIS A 241 -9.96 28.08 -28.89
CA HIS A 241 -8.93 27.17 -29.32
C HIS A 241 -9.50 25.84 -29.82
N ALA A 242 -9.13 25.53 -31.04
CA ALA A 242 -9.57 24.35 -31.77
C ALA A 242 -9.15 23.01 -31.09
N SER A 243 -8.21 23.06 -30.13
CA SER A 243 -7.81 21.95 -29.27
C SER A 243 -8.88 21.57 -28.24
N ALA A 244 -9.67 22.53 -27.76
CA ALA A 244 -10.83 22.27 -26.91
C ALA A 244 -11.88 21.47 -27.68
N ALA A 245 -12.24 21.92 -28.89
CA ALA A 245 -13.15 21.19 -29.79
C ALA A 245 -12.65 19.78 -30.14
N LYS A 246 -11.33 19.56 -30.25
CA LYS A 246 -10.75 18.23 -30.47
C LYS A 246 -10.93 17.30 -29.26
N LYS A 247 -10.67 17.79 -28.04
CA LYS A 247 -10.88 17.02 -26.79
C LYS A 247 -12.35 16.64 -26.63
N ILE A 248 -13.23 17.59 -26.98
CA ILE A 248 -14.67 17.41 -27.05
C ILE A 248 -15.02 16.22 -27.97
N ALA A 249 -14.61 16.30 -29.24
CA ALA A 249 -14.87 15.25 -30.21
C ALA A 249 -14.34 13.86 -29.77
N GLN A 250 -13.13 13.81 -29.19
CA GLN A 250 -12.53 12.57 -28.70
C GLN A 250 -13.30 11.90 -27.56
N ARG A 251 -13.91 12.69 -26.67
CA ARG A 251 -14.70 12.14 -25.56
C ARG A 251 -16.05 11.59 -26.01
N LEU A 252 -16.71 12.25 -26.98
CA LEU A 252 -18.02 11.81 -27.49
C LEU A 252 -17.93 10.64 -28.46
N LEU A 253 -16.92 10.64 -29.33
CA LEU A 253 -16.78 9.64 -30.40
C LEU A 253 -15.82 8.50 -30.03
N GLY A 254 -15.21 8.56 -28.83
CA GLY A 254 -14.12 7.68 -28.44
C GLY A 254 -12.80 8.01 -29.16
N PRO A 255 -11.72 7.25 -28.91
CA PRO A 255 -10.46 7.45 -29.61
C PRO A 255 -10.70 7.23 -31.10
N THR A 256 -10.59 8.31 -31.89
CA THR A 256 -10.61 8.22 -33.35
C THR A 256 -9.48 7.29 -33.76
N ARG A 257 -9.84 6.07 -34.18
CA ARG A 257 -8.88 5.11 -34.72
C ARG A 257 -8.18 5.82 -35.88
N PRO A 258 -6.84 5.94 -35.87
CA PRO A 258 -6.13 6.58 -36.98
C PRO A 258 -6.54 5.86 -38.25
N ALA A 259 -7.00 6.62 -39.25
CA ALA A 259 -7.42 6.09 -40.53
C ALA A 259 -6.31 5.17 -41.04
N THR A 260 -6.62 3.88 -41.21
CA THR A 260 -5.69 2.93 -41.81
C THR A 260 -5.29 3.51 -43.16
N PRO A 261 -4.00 3.83 -43.40
CA PRO A 261 -3.59 4.36 -44.68
C PRO A 261 -3.98 3.34 -45.76
N PRO A 262 -4.51 3.79 -46.92
CA PRO A 262 -4.87 2.89 -48.00
C PRO A 262 -3.64 2.05 -48.33
N ALA A 263 -3.82 0.73 -48.31
CA ALA A 263 -2.76 -0.22 -48.62
C ALA A 263 -2.12 0.21 -49.94
N SER A 264 -0.86 0.62 -49.90
CA SER A 264 -0.11 0.92 -51.10
C SER A 264 -0.04 -0.36 -51.92
N SER A 265 -0.84 -0.45 -52.99
CA SER A 265 -0.62 -1.44 -54.03
C SER A 265 0.74 -1.14 -54.63
N LYS A 266 1.76 -1.90 -54.21
CA LYS A 266 3.02 -1.96 -54.94
C LYS A 266 2.73 -2.53 -56.33
N PRO A 267 3.29 -1.95 -57.40
CA PRO A 267 3.23 -2.50 -58.75
C PRO A 267 3.97 -3.84 -58.84
#